data_AF-A0A2T9XCR1-F1
#
_entry.id   AF-A0A2T9XCR1-F1
#
_cell.length_a   1.000
_cell.length_b   1.000
_cell.length_c   1.000
_cell.angle_alpha   90.00
_cell.angle_beta   90.00
_cell.angle_gamma   90.00
#
_symmetry.space_group_name_H-M   'P 1'
#
loop_
_entity.id
_entity.type
_entity.pdbx_description
1 polymer ?
#
loop_
_entity_poly.entity_id
_entity_poly.type
_entity_poly.pdbx_seq_one_letter_code
_entity_poly.pdbx_strand_id
1 'polypeptide(L)'
;MRKEVKDFILGTQSPERYSAAILALDRLGGKGSVADVTKVVSSILGNVPEPRIYEILNRLVNMGFIEKENEEYSLPKDEPDRKGLVLAAKDVMSLVT
;
A
#
# COMPACT_ATOMS: atom_id res chain seq x y z
N MET A 1 -5.42 -6.02 -12.53
CA MET A 1 -5.42 -5.81 -11.07
C MET A 1 -4.59 -6.81 -10.24
N ARG A 2 -5.12 -7.89 -9.62
CA ARG A 2 -4.34 -8.68 -8.62
C ARG A 2 -2.94 -9.15 -9.09
N LYS A 3 -2.85 -9.78 -10.27
CA LYS A 3 -1.57 -10.27 -10.82
C LYS A 3 -0.60 -9.11 -11.09
N GLU A 4 -1.08 -8.07 -11.76
CA GLU A 4 -0.34 -6.86 -12.10
C GLU A 4 0.23 -6.15 -10.87
N VAL A 5 -0.57 -5.97 -9.82
CA VAL A 5 -0.13 -5.42 -8.54
C VAL A 5 0.95 -6.30 -7.92
N LYS A 6 0.76 -7.62 -7.90
CA LYS A 6 1.72 -8.57 -7.32
C LYS A 6 3.06 -8.51 -8.05
N ASP A 7 3.04 -8.53 -9.37
CA ASP A 7 4.24 -8.44 -10.22
C ASP A 7 4.96 -7.09 -10.00
N PHE A 8 4.20 -5.99 -9.90
CA PHE A 8 4.76 -4.68 -9.58
C PHE A 8 5.45 -4.66 -8.21
N ILE A 9 4.76 -5.07 -7.14
CA ILE A 9 5.29 -5.03 -5.76
C ILE A 9 6.56 -5.88 -5.66
N LEU A 10 6.56 -7.10 -6.21
CA LEU A 10 7.71 -8.00 -6.22
C LEU A 10 8.90 -7.43 -6.99
N GLY A 11 8.66 -6.61 -8.03
CA GLY A 11 9.71 -5.93 -8.78
C GLY A 11 10.31 -4.70 -8.08
N THR A 12 9.80 -4.29 -6.91
CA THR A 12 10.34 -3.14 -6.16
C THR A 12 11.53 -3.53 -5.29
N GLN A 13 12.31 -2.53 -4.87
CA GLN A 13 13.43 -2.70 -3.93
C GLN A 13 12.99 -2.91 -2.47
N SER A 14 11.68 -2.84 -2.17
CA SER A 14 11.16 -3.06 -0.82
C SER A 14 9.72 -3.61 -0.86
N PRO A 15 9.51 -4.83 -1.40
CA PRO A 15 8.17 -5.42 -1.58
C PRO A 15 7.33 -5.44 -0.30
N GLU A 16 7.97 -5.66 0.85
CA GLU A 16 7.37 -5.64 2.17
C GLU A 16 6.78 -4.26 2.50
N ARG A 17 7.48 -3.16 2.19
CA ARG A 17 7.01 -1.80 2.50
C ARG A 17 5.84 -1.37 1.61
N TYR A 18 5.86 -1.75 0.33
CA TYR A 18 4.72 -1.50 -0.57
C TYR A 18 3.50 -2.29 -0.12
N SER A 19 3.69 -3.56 0.25
CA SER A 19 2.63 -4.40 0.80
C SER A 19 2.07 -3.81 2.10
N ALA A 20 2.94 -3.40 3.03
CA ALA A 20 2.52 -2.79 4.29
C ALA A 20 1.74 -1.49 4.08
N ALA A 21 2.11 -0.64 3.13
CA ALA A 21 1.39 0.60 2.85
C ALA A 21 -0.05 0.33 2.36
N ILE A 22 -0.24 -0.65 1.47
CA ILE A 22 -1.57 -1.07 1.01
C ILE A 22 -2.40 -1.65 2.16
N LEU A 23 -1.80 -2.54 2.96
CA LEU A 23 -2.47 -3.14 4.12
C LEU A 23 -2.79 -2.11 5.21
N ALA A 24 -1.97 -1.08 5.35
CA ALA A 24 -2.22 0.03 6.27
C ALA A 24 -3.46 0.82 5.85
N LEU A 25 -3.59 1.16 4.56
CA LEU A 25 -4.80 1.80 4.05
C LEU A 25 -6.05 0.93 4.27
N ASP A 26 -5.95 -0.38 4.04
CA ASP A 26 -7.08 -1.30 4.30
C ASP A 26 -7.49 -1.30 5.78
N ARG A 27 -6.53 -1.33 6.70
CA ARG A 27 -6.76 -1.24 8.16
C ARG A 27 -7.38 0.09 8.59
N LEU A 28 -7.10 1.17 7.87
CA LEU A 28 -7.67 2.51 8.11
C LEU A 28 -9.07 2.67 7.49
N GLY A 29 -9.69 1.59 7.00
CA GLY A 29 -11.02 1.66 6.37
C GLY A 29 -10.97 2.02 4.88
N GLY A 30 -9.79 1.90 4.25
CA GLY A 30 -9.57 2.15 2.83
C GLY A 30 -9.03 3.53 2.50
N LYS A 31 -8.76 4.40 3.48
CA LYS A 31 -8.19 5.73 3.25
C LYS A 31 -7.39 6.25 4.46
N GLY A 32 -6.48 7.19 4.23
CA GLY A 32 -5.80 7.91 5.31
C GLY A 32 -4.68 8.85 4.85
N SER A 33 -4.21 9.67 5.79
CA SER A 33 -3.07 10.56 5.60
C SER A 33 -1.73 9.80 5.58
N VAL A 34 -0.67 10.43 5.08
CA VAL A 34 0.70 9.86 5.11
C VAL A 34 1.11 9.52 6.55
N ALA A 35 0.80 10.40 7.51
CA ALA A 35 1.14 10.21 8.91
C ALA A 35 0.43 8.97 9.51
N ASP A 36 -0.85 8.78 9.19
CA ASP A 36 -1.61 7.63 9.69
C ASP A 36 -1.17 6.31 9.05
N VAL A 37 -0.93 6.32 7.74
CA VAL A 37 -0.34 5.16 7.05
C VAL A 37 1.03 4.83 7.65
N THR A 38 1.86 5.82 7.94
CA THR A 38 3.18 5.62 8.55
C THR A 38 3.12 4.97 9.92
N LYS A 39 2.18 5.39 10.78
CA LYS A 39 1.95 4.75 12.10
C LYS A 39 1.59 3.27 11.92
N VAL A 40 0.66 2.96 11.02
CA VAL A 40 0.22 1.58 10.80
C VAL A 40 1.31 0.74 10.16
N VAL A 41 2.03 1.24 9.15
CA VAL A 41 3.18 0.54 8.56
C VAL A 41 4.24 0.27 9.61
N SER A 42 4.53 1.24 10.48
CA SER A 42 5.55 1.07 11.52
C SER A 42 5.16 0.02 12.56
N SER A 43 3.85 -0.19 12.79
CA SER A 43 3.35 -1.30 13.62
C SER A 43 3.52 -2.68 12.96
N ILE A 44 3.67 -2.74 11.62
CA ILE A 44 3.83 -3.98 10.86
C ILE A 44 5.31 -4.34 10.69
N LEU A 45 6.16 -3.36 10.32
CA LEU A 45 7.54 -3.59 9.88
C LEU A 45 8.60 -2.97 10.79
N GLY A 46 8.21 -2.38 11.91
CA GLY A 46 9.09 -1.52 12.70
C GLY A 46 9.27 -0.13 12.07
N ASN A 47 10.12 0.70 12.65
CA ASN A 47 10.21 2.14 12.31
C ASN A 47 10.53 2.38 10.82
N VAL A 48 9.52 2.78 10.02
CA VAL A 48 9.70 3.22 8.63
C VAL A 48 9.52 4.73 8.56
N PRO A 49 10.50 5.49 8.02
CA PRO A 49 10.41 6.94 7.95
C PRO A 49 9.23 7.42 7.09
N GLU A 50 8.51 8.43 7.57
CA GLU A 50 7.37 9.05 6.85
C GLU A 50 7.72 9.47 5.40
N PRO A 51 8.89 10.09 5.11
CA PRO A 51 9.25 10.41 3.73
C PRO A 51 9.29 9.19 2.82
N ARG A 52 9.68 8.03 3.36
CA ARG A 52 9.71 6.78 2.59
C ARG A 52 8.30 6.27 2.31
N ILE A 53 7.38 6.42 3.26
CA ILE A 53 5.97 6.07 3.06
C ILE A 53 5.33 7.00 2.03
N TYR A 54 5.64 8.30 2.09
CA TYR A 54 5.20 9.28 1.09
C TYR A 54 5.63 8.90 -0.33
N GLU A 55 6.91 8.54 -0.52
CA GLU A 55 7.42 8.06 -1.81
C GLU A 55 6.66 6.82 -2.32
N ILE A 56 6.44 5.84 -1.44
CA ILE A 56 5.74 4.61 -1.78
C ILE A 56 4.30 4.89 -2.20
N LEU A 57 3.57 5.69 -1.41
CA LEU A 57 2.19 6.05 -1.70
C LEU A 57 2.07 6.81 -3.02
N ASN A 58 2.93 7.80 -3.29
CA ASN A 58 2.92 8.49 -4.58
C ASN A 58 3.27 7.58 -5.74
N ARG A 59 4.16 6.60 -5.53
CA ARG A 59 4.47 5.64 -6.58
C ARG A 59 3.29 4.70 -6.86
N LEU A 60 2.53 4.29 -5.85
CA LEU A 60 1.28 3.53 -6.03
C LEU A 60 0.21 4.36 -6.76
N VAL A 61 0.11 5.67 -6.48
CA VAL A 61 -0.76 6.61 -7.22
C VAL A 61 -0.34 6.72 -8.68
N ASN A 62 0.95 6.90 -8.95
CA ASN A 62 1.49 7.02 -10.32
C ASN A 62 1.23 5.76 -11.17
N MET A 63 1.15 4.60 -10.53
CA MET A 63 0.81 3.34 -11.20
C MET A 63 -0.71 3.13 -11.36
N GLY A 64 -1.54 4.00 -10.79
CA GLY A 64 -3.00 3.89 -10.82
C GLY A 64 -3.57 2.83 -9.88
N PHE A 65 -2.81 2.36 -8.89
CA PHE A 65 -3.29 1.34 -7.94
C PHE A 65 -4.07 1.93 -6.77
N ILE A 66 -3.79 3.17 -6.40
CA ILE A 66 -4.51 3.90 -5.35
C ILE A 66 -4.80 5.32 -5.83
N GLU A 67 -5.75 5.97 -5.17
CA GLU A 67 -6.14 7.35 -5.46
C GLU A 67 -5.54 8.31 -4.43
N LYS A 68 -5.32 9.55 -4.84
CA LYS A 68 -4.98 10.66 -3.95
C LYS A 68 -5.98 11.78 -4.17
N GLU A 69 -6.68 12.15 -3.11
CA GLU A 69 -7.58 13.31 -3.07
C GLU A 69 -7.13 14.21 -1.91
N ASN A 70 -6.76 15.46 -2.22
CA ASN A 70 -6.16 16.39 -1.26
C ASN A 70 -4.90 15.79 -0.57
N GLU A 71 -4.93 15.67 0.75
CA GLU A 71 -3.84 15.15 1.58
C GLU A 71 -4.04 13.67 1.99
N GLU A 72 -5.10 13.02 1.49
CA GLU A 72 -5.40 11.62 1.78
C GLU A 72 -5.10 10.71 0.58
N TYR A 73 -4.69 9.48 0.90
CA TYR A 73 -4.54 8.38 -0.03
C TYR A 73 -5.67 7.38 0.22
N SER A 74 -6.18 6.75 -0.83
CA SER A 74 -7.29 5.80 -0.70
C SER A 74 -7.19 4.62 -1.66
N LEU A 75 -7.66 3.46 -1.22
CA LEU A 75 -7.84 2.29 -2.07
C LEU A 75 -8.96 2.56 -3.10
N PRO A 76 -8.96 1.83 -4.24
CA PRO A 76 -10.04 1.93 -5.22
C PRO A 76 -11.42 1.71 -4.58
N LYS A 77 -12.40 2.48 -5.04
CA LYS A 77 -13.81 2.35 -4.59
C LYS A 77 -14.47 1.11 -5.17
N ASP A 78 -14.00 0.62 -6.32
CA ASP A 78 -14.45 -0.63 -6.92
C ASP A 78 -14.02 -1.84 -6.07
N GLU A 79 -15.00 -2.63 -5.63
CA GLU A 79 -14.80 -3.75 -4.72
C GLU A 79 -13.89 -4.87 -5.30
N PRO A 80 -14.09 -5.33 -6.55
CA PRO A 80 -13.16 -6.24 -7.21
C PRO A 80 -11.70 -5.74 -7.20
N ASP A 81 -11.47 -4.48 -7.57
CA ASP A 81 -10.11 -3.93 -7.64
C ASP A 81 -9.49 -3.77 -6.25
N ARG A 82 -10.25 -3.25 -5.28
CA ARG A 82 -9.81 -3.16 -3.88
C ARG A 82 -9.42 -4.52 -3.32
N LYS A 83 -10.26 -5.54 -3.52
CA LYS A 83 -9.96 -6.92 -3.07
C LYS A 83 -8.73 -7.47 -3.78
N GLY A 84 -8.59 -7.23 -5.08
CA GLY A 84 -7.43 -7.66 -5.85
C GLY A 84 -6.12 -7.08 -5.33
N LEU A 85 -6.12 -5.77 -5.04
CA LEU A 85 -4.99 -5.03 -4.49
C LEU A 85 -4.59 -5.54 -3.09
N VAL A 86 -5.56 -5.68 -2.19
CA VAL A 86 -5.32 -6.17 -0.81
C VAL A 86 -4.82 -7.61 -0.81
N LEU A 87 -5.41 -8.51 -1.61
CA LEU A 87 -4.96 -9.89 -1.72
C LEU A 87 -3.55 -10.00 -2.29
N ALA A 88 -3.21 -9.18 -3.28
CA ALA A 88 -1.84 -9.14 -3.81
C ALA A 88 -0.84 -8.71 -2.72
N ALA A 89 -1.15 -7.68 -1.94
CA ALA A 89 -0.30 -7.23 -0.83
C ALA A 89 -0.14 -8.30 0.26
N LYS A 90 -1.21 -9.03 0.61
CA LYS A 90 -1.14 -10.16 1.56
C LYS A 90 -0.26 -11.29 1.05
N ASP A 91 -0.45 -11.68 -0.21
CA ASP A 91 0.36 -12.73 -0.84
C ASP A 91 1.84 -12.36 -0.82
N VAL A 92 2.18 -11.13 -1.23
CA VAL A 92 3.59 -10.69 -1.26
C VAL A 92 4.17 -10.63 0.13
N MET A 93 3.44 -10.08 1.11
CA MET A 93 3.91 -10.04 2.50
C MET A 93 4.27 -11.45 2.99
N SER A 94 3.41 -12.45 2.76
CA SER A 94 3.67 -13.83 3.17
C SER A 94 4.87 -14.51 2.49
N LEU A 95 5.39 -13.94 1.40
CA LEU A 95 6.57 -14.45 0.70
C LEU A 95 7.87 -13.82 1.19
N VAL A 96 7.81 -12.61 1.77
CA VAL A 96 8.99 -11.80 2.11
C VAL A 96 9.19 -11.60 3.61
N THR A 97 8.27 -12.11 4.44
CA THR A 97 8.34 -12.15 5.91
C THR A 97 8.09 -13.56 6.41
#